data_AF-A0AAV5WST1-F1
#
_entry.id   AF-A0AAV5WST1-F1
#
_cell.length_a   1.000
_cell.length_b   1.000
_cell.length_c   1.000
_cell.angle_alpha   90.00
_cell.angle_beta   90.00
_cell.angle_gamma   90.00
#
_symmetry.space_group_name_H-M   'P 1'
#
loop_
_entity.id
_entity.type
_entity.pdbx_description
1 polymer ?
#
loop_
_entity_poly.entity_id
_entity_poly.type
_entity_poly.pdbx_seq_one_letter_code
_entity_poly.pdbx_strand_id
1 'polypeptide(L)'
;MVFFVNSSTCCELGISIERVVSIKKPAEYHVSPLACVWILLFIAVMCGFSGCVGWLITHRVETTQAMTGALLNNVNDMVAFVTSMFVLVHCRNTYNRLKMNSNRTLNERYQTKEAYSVARAMLPAYICNMTCKMLCMCCNWVYITGFHRLHGGYGIFEAIYILLNIIVCGVGSSFFLMGHDQLRVRVWKLTGRSGSAPVVPFKAPTETLVILSAVVFCAFANYKSDTSPAPLSNTQKAEIKAKVQEMLAKLSPDAQAAGNKIIAAFEANEGNMEATKAAVESIMSSLSDSVKAEVASILPGGRHFVSQHKAT
;
A
#
# COMPACT_ATOMS: atom_id res chain seq x y z
N MET A 1 -6.57 3.47 3.02
CA MET A 1 -6.33 3.53 1.57
C MET A 1 -5.59 2.29 1.04
N VAL A 2 -4.64 1.74 1.82
CA VAL A 2 -3.93 0.46 1.58
C VAL A 2 -4.82 -0.72 1.15
N PHE A 3 -6.08 -0.77 1.60
CA PHE A 3 -7.09 -1.74 1.16
C PHE A 3 -7.23 -1.89 -0.36
N PHE A 4 -7.23 -0.76 -1.09
CA PHE A 4 -7.47 -0.76 -2.53
C PHE A 4 -6.31 -1.37 -3.33
N VAL A 5 -5.07 -1.22 -2.85
CA VAL A 5 -3.89 -1.72 -3.57
C VAL A 5 -3.87 -3.25 -3.56
N ASN A 6 -4.08 -3.85 -2.39
CA ASN A 6 -4.14 -5.31 -2.27
C ASN A 6 -5.31 -5.92 -3.04
N SER A 7 -6.43 -5.20 -3.15
CA SER A 7 -7.57 -5.67 -3.93
C SER A 7 -7.26 -5.88 -5.42
N SER A 8 -6.35 -5.08 -6.00
CA SER A 8 -5.95 -5.21 -7.40
C SER A 8 -5.21 -6.53 -7.66
N THR A 9 -4.23 -6.86 -6.81
CA THR A 9 -3.45 -8.11 -6.86
C THR A 9 -4.35 -9.32 -6.75
N CYS A 10 -5.31 -9.27 -5.84
CA CYS A 10 -6.27 -10.34 -5.65
C CYS A 10 -7.17 -10.54 -6.87
N CYS A 11 -7.61 -9.46 -7.53
CA CYS A 11 -8.36 -9.54 -8.78
C CYS A 11 -7.54 -10.17 -9.91
N GLU A 12 -6.26 -9.81 -10.04
CA GLU A 12 -5.34 -10.41 -11.02
C GLU A 12 -5.16 -11.93 -10.79
N LEU A 13 -5.01 -12.32 -9.52
CA LEU A 13 -4.95 -13.73 -9.12
C LEU A 13 -6.25 -14.46 -9.47
N GLY A 14 -7.40 -13.86 -9.16
CA GLY A 14 -8.72 -14.40 -9.46
C GLY A 14 -8.93 -14.62 -10.95
N ILE A 15 -8.65 -13.62 -11.77
CA ILE A 15 -8.72 -13.71 -13.24
C ILE A 15 -7.78 -14.81 -13.76
N SER A 16 -6.60 -14.95 -13.16
CA SER A 16 -5.64 -15.99 -13.57
C SER A 16 -6.17 -17.39 -13.25
N ILE A 17 -6.68 -17.62 -12.03
CA ILE A 17 -7.26 -18.91 -11.60
C ILE A 17 -8.49 -19.25 -12.46
N GLU A 18 -9.37 -18.27 -12.66
CA GLU A 18 -10.59 -18.37 -13.46
C GLU A 18 -10.29 -18.95 -14.85
N ARG A 19 -9.23 -18.47 -15.51
CA ARG A 19 -8.81 -18.95 -16.83
C ARG A 19 -8.33 -20.39 -16.83
N VAL A 20 -7.64 -20.83 -15.78
CA VAL A 20 -7.23 -22.23 -15.68
C VAL A 20 -8.47 -23.13 -15.52
N VAL A 21 -9.45 -22.68 -14.72
CA VAL A 21 -10.70 -23.42 -14.53
C VAL A 21 -11.51 -23.48 -15.82
N SER A 22 -11.64 -22.36 -16.55
CA SER A 22 -12.39 -22.31 -17.82
C SER A 22 -11.76 -23.19 -18.91
N ILE A 23 -10.43 -23.33 -18.94
CA ILE A 23 -9.74 -24.24 -19.88
C ILE A 23 -9.88 -25.71 -19.48
N LYS A 24 -9.94 -26.03 -18.18
CA LYS A 24 -10.07 -27.43 -17.71
C LYS A 24 -11.43 -28.02 -18.05
N LYS A 25 -12.49 -27.23 -17.95
CA LYS A 25 -13.88 -27.68 -18.17
C LYS A 25 -14.70 -26.67 -18.99
N PRO A 26 -14.32 -26.42 -20.25
CA PRO A 26 -14.92 -25.41 -21.12
C PRO A 26 -16.45 -25.49 -21.24
N ALA A 27 -16.98 -26.71 -21.39
CA ALA A 27 -18.41 -26.94 -21.56
C ALA A 27 -19.23 -26.75 -20.27
N GLU A 28 -18.67 -27.08 -19.11
CA GLU A 28 -19.38 -26.99 -17.82
C GLU A 28 -19.27 -25.59 -17.22
N TYR A 29 -18.15 -24.90 -17.44
CA TYR A 29 -17.82 -23.67 -16.73
C TYR A 29 -18.80 -22.53 -17.01
N HIS A 30 -19.17 -22.30 -18.28
CA HIS A 30 -20.06 -21.19 -18.65
C HIS A 30 -21.54 -21.44 -18.34
N VAL A 31 -21.93 -22.69 -18.12
CA VAL A 31 -23.31 -23.09 -17.89
C VAL A 31 -23.59 -23.28 -16.39
N SER A 32 -22.54 -23.44 -15.58
CA SER A 32 -22.68 -23.70 -14.16
C SER A 32 -23.02 -22.42 -13.38
N PRO A 33 -24.17 -22.34 -12.69
CA PRO A 33 -24.50 -21.22 -11.81
C PRO A 33 -23.52 -21.11 -10.63
N LEU A 34 -22.80 -22.19 -10.30
CA LEU A 34 -21.80 -22.22 -9.24
C LEU A 34 -20.58 -21.34 -9.57
N ALA A 35 -20.27 -21.09 -10.85
CA ALA A 35 -19.14 -20.24 -11.23
C ALA A 35 -19.28 -18.83 -10.63
N CYS A 36 -20.49 -18.26 -10.67
CA CYS A 36 -20.78 -16.95 -10.08
C CYS A 36 -20.57 -16.96 -8.56
N VAL A 37 -21.08 -17.98 -7.86
CA VAL A 37 -20.93 -18.12 -6.40
C VAL A 37 -19.46 -18.22 -6.00
N TRP A 38 -18.66 -19.01 -6.73
CA TRP A 38 -17.22 -19.13 -6.47
C TRP A 38 -16.45 -17.82 -6.72
N ILE A 39 -16.80 -17.08 -7.78
CA ILE A 39 -16.20 -15.77 -8.06
C ILE A 39 -16.54 -14.78 -6.95
N LEU A 40 -17.80 -14.72 -6.52
CA LEU A 40 -18.23 -13.83 -5.43
C LEU A 40 -17.57 -14.20 -4.10
N LEU A 41 -17.49 -15.50 -3.77
CA LEU A 41 -16.80 -15.98 -2.58
C LEU A 41 -15.31 -15.63 -2.62
N PHE A 42 -14.66 -15.82 -3.78
CA PHE A 42 -13.27 -15.43 -3.98
C PHE A 42 -13.08 -13.93 -3.74
N ILE A 43 -13.92 -13.08 -4.33
CA ILE A 43 -13.87 -11.62 -4.12
C ILE A 43 -14.05 -11.28 -2.64
N ALA A 44 -15.02 -11.89 -1.95
CA ALA A 44 -15.27 -11.64 -0.53
C ALA A 44 -14.06 -12.02 0.35
N VAL A 45 -13.49 -13.21 0.14
CA VAL A 45 -12.29 -13.68 0.85
C VAL A 45 -11.11 -12.74 0.60
N MET A 46 -10.91 -12.33 -0.65
CA MET A 46 -9.81 -11.45 -1.02
C MET A 46 -9.97 -10.02 -0.49
N CYS A 47 -11.19 -9.49 -0.45
CA CYS A 47 -11.50 -8.25 0.23
C CYS A 47 -11.20 -8.36 1.74
N GLY A 48 -11.59 -9.46 2.38
CA GLY A 48 -11.27 -9.73 3.78
C GLY A 48 -9.77 -9.78 4.05
N PHE A 49 -9.02 -10.50 3.22
CA PHE A 49 -7.56 -10.56 3.28
C PHE A 49 -6.92 -9.17 3.09
N SER A 50 -7.37 -8.41 2.08
CA SER A 50 -6.91 -7.04 1.81
C SER A 50 -7.20 -6.10 2.99
N GLY A 51 -8.35 -6.28 3.64
CA GLY A 51 -8.74 -5.60 4.88
C GLY A 51 -7.81 -5.90 6.03
N CYS A 52 -7.51 -7.18 6.25
CA CYS A 52 -6.59 -7.63 7.29
C CYS A 52 -5.18 -7.07 7.09
N VAL A 53 -4.63 -7.18 5.87
CA VAL A 53 -3.29 -6.64 5.56
C VAL A 53 -3.28 -5.11 5.66
N GLY A 54 -4.31 -4.43 5.15
CA GLY A 54 -4.43 -2.99 5.28
C GLY A 54 -4.51 -2.53 6.74
N TRP A 55 -5.23 -3.27 7.59
CA TRP A 55 -5.27 -3.04 9.03
C TRP A 55 -3.89 -3.24 9.66
N LEU A 56 -3.20 -4.36 9.39
CA LEU A 56 -1.84 -4.61 9.91
C LEU A 56 -0.83 -3.52 9.56
N ILE A 57 -0.91 -2.96 8.35
CA ILE A 57 0.00 -1.88 7.90
C ILE A 57 -0.32 -0.55 8.58
N THR A 58 -1.61 -0.25 8.80
CA THR A 58 -2.05 1.06 9.32
C THR A 58 -2.15 1.09 10.85
N HIS A 59 -2.31 -0.06 11.50
CA HIS A 59 -2.39 -0.16 12.94
C HIS A 59 -0.98 -0.13 13.54
N ARG A 60 -0.50 1.08 13.85
CA ARG A 60 0.83 1.40 14.42
C ARG A 60 2.00 1.09 13.46
N VAL A 61 2.35 2.11 12.67
CA VAL A 61 3.40 2.10 11.63
C VAL A 61 4.78 1.66 12.16
N GLU A 62 5.04 1.81 13.45
CA GLU A 62 6.34 1.50 14.08
C GLU A 62 6.42 0.09 14.67
N THR A 63 5.42 -0.76 14.43
CA THR A 63 5.33 -2.08 15.10
C THR A 63 5.65 -3.24 14.18
N THR A 64 5.97 -4.39 14.79
CA THR A 64 6.05 -5.71 14.13
C THR A 64 4.83 -6.01 13.25
N GLN A 65 3.66 -5.41 13.54
CA GLN A 65 2.44 -5.56 12.74
C GLN A 65 2.58 -4.93 11.36
N ALA A 66 3.14 -3.72 11.27
CA ALA A 66 3.37 -3.05 9.99
C ALA A 66 4.36 -3.82 9.11
N MET A 67 5.43 -4.35 9.71
CA MET A 67 6.39 -5.23 9.03
C MET A 67 5.71 -6.51 8.52
N THR A 68 4.86 -7.13 9.35
CA THR A 68 4.11 -8.34 8.98
C THR A 68 3.15 -8.06 7.84
N GLY A 69 2.40 -6.96 7.91
CA GLY A 69 1.48 -6.54 6.85
C GLY A 69 2.21 -6.26 5.53
N ALA A 70 3.35 -5.57 5.59
CA ALA A 70 4.19 -5.32 4.41
C ALA A 70 4.72 -6.64 3.79
N LEU A 71 5.17 -7.58 4.63
CA LEU A 71 5.63 -8.90 4.17
C LEU A 71 4.50 -9.67 3.50
N LEU A 72 3.32 -9.74 4.12
CA LEU A 72 2.15 -10.42 3.56
C LEU A 72 1.71 -9.81 2.22
N ASN A 73 1.72 -8.48 2.11
CA ASN A 73 1.43 -7.79 0.86
C ASN A 73 2.42 -8.18 -0.25
N ASN A 74 3.72 -8.18 0.07
CA ASN A 74 4.75 -8.51 -0.91
C ASN A 74 4.69 -9.98 -1.36
N VAL A 75 4.41 -10.89 -0.42
CA VAL A 75 4.20 -12.33 -0.73
C VAL A 75 2.98 -12.51 -1.63
N ASN A 76 1.87 -11.80 -1.35
CA ASN A 76 0.68 -11.84 -2.19
C ASN A 76 0.98 -11.41 -3.64
N ASP A 77 1.73 -10.31 -3.82
CA ASP A 77 2.17 -9.84 -5.13
C ASP A 77 3.05 -10.86 -5.86
N MET A 78 4.01 -11.49 -5.17
CA MET A 78 4.83 -12.57 -5.74
C MET A 78 3.97 -13.75 -6.19
N VAL A 79 3.04 -14.20 -5.34
CA VAL A 79 2.16 -15.34 -5.63
C VAL A 79 1.28 -15.04 -6.83
N ALA A 80 0.71 -13.83 -6.92
CA ALA A 80 -0.08 -13.41 -8.06
C ALA A 80 0.75 -13.46 -9.36
N PHE A 81 1.94 -12.87 -9.35
CA PHE A 81 2.81 -12.86 -10.52
C PHE A 81 3.23 -14.28 -10.97
N VAL A 82 3.70 -15.12 -10.04
CA VAL A 82 4.09 -16.51 -10.32
C VAL A 82 2.90 -17.31 -10.86
N THR A 83 1.72 -17.14 -10.25
CA THR A 83 0.48 -17.79 -10.71
C THR A 83 0.16 -17.36 -12.14
N SER A 84 0.22 -16.07 -12.45
CA SER A 84 -0.02 -15.57 -13.81
C SER A 84 0.96 -16.14 -14.84
N MET A 85 2.24 -16.30 -14.49
CA MET A 85 3.22 -16.98 -15.36
C MET A 85 2.86 -18.46 -15.58
N PHE A 86 2.51 -19.16 -14.50
CA PHE A 86 2.10 -20.56 -14.56
C PHE A 86 0.85 -20.75 -15.44
N VAL A 87 -0.14 -19.88 -15.27
CA VAL A 87 -1.37 -19.87 -16.08
C VAL A 87 -1.02 -19.69 -17.56
N LEU A 88 -0.15 -18.74 -17.90
CA LEU A 88 0.28 -18.55 -19.29
C LEU A 88 0.91 -19.83 -19.89
N VAL A 89 1.85 -20.44 -19.16
CA VAL A 89 2.51 -21.68 -19.60
C VAL A 89 1.49 -22.81 -19.74
N HIS A 90 0.57 -22.94 -18.79
CA HIS A 90 -0.50 -23.93 -18.83
C HIS A 90 -1.43 -23.72 -20.03
N CYS A 91 -1.88 -22.48 -20.28
CA CYS A 91 -2.71 -22.12 -21.43
C CYS A 91 -1.99 -22.44 -22.74
N ARG A 92 -0.69 -22.10 -22.86
CA ARG A 92 0.14 -22.38 -24.03
C ARG A 92 0.23 -23.88 -24.30
N ASN A 93 0.55 -24.67 -23.27
CA ASN A 93 0.71 -26.11 -23.38
C ASN A 93 -0.62 -26.77 -23.76
N THR A 94 -1.72 -26.37 -23.13
CA THR A 94 -3.05 -26.90 -23.46
C THR A 94 -3.51 -26.51 -24.86
N TYR A 95 -3.27 -25.26 -25.28
CA TYR A 95 -3.53 -24.82 -26.65
C TYR A 95 -2.76 -25.65 -27.68
N ASN A 96 -1.45 -25.87 -27.46
CA ASN A 96 -0.63 -26.68 -28.36
C ASN A 96 -1.10 -28.14 -28.44
N ARG A 97 -1.46 -28.76 -27.31
CA ARG A 97 -2.02 -30.12 -27.29
C ARG A 97 -3.33 -30.22 -28.08
N LEU A 98 -4.25 -29.27 -27.89
CA LEU A 98 -5.54 -29.26 -28.58
C LEU A 98 -5.41 -28.94 -30.08
N LYS A 99 -4.42 -28.14 -30.46
CA LYS A 99 -4.11 -27.85 -31.87
C LYS A 99 -3.68 -29.11 -32.61
N MET A 100 -2.96 -30.01 -31.96
CA MET A 100 -2.47 -31.26 -32.57
C MET A 100 -3.51 -32.39 -32.56
N ASN A 101 -4.57 -32.30 -31.75
CA ASN A 101 -5.58 -33.34 -31.63
C ASN A 101 -6.85 -33.00 -32.43
N SER A 102 -7.09 -33.72 -33.53
CA SER A 102 -8.22 -33.50 -34.45
C SER A 102 -9.59 -33.77 -33.85
N ASN A 103 -9.69 -34.54 -32.77
CA ASN A 103 -10.95 -35.12 -32.28
C ASN A 103 -11.72 -34.25 -31.28
N ARG A 104 -11.30 -33.00 -31.05
CA ARG A 104 -11.92 -32.09 -30.08
C ARG A 104 -12.94 -31.18 -30.75
N THR A 105 -13.96 -30.79 -29.99
CA THR A 105 -15.04 -29.95 -30.51
C THR A 105 -14.51 -28.57 -30.92
N LEU A 106 -15.16 -27.95 -31.90
CA LEU A 106 -14.78 -26.62 -32.38
C LEU A 106 -14.84 -25.57 -31.24
N ASN A 107 -15.82 -25.71 -30.34
CA ASN A 107 -16.00 -24.80 -29.22
C ASN A 107 -14.86 -24.88 -28.20
N GLU A 108 -14.42 -26.09 -27.81
CA GLU A 108 -13.27 -26.28 -26.90
C GLU A 108 -11.99 -25.63 -27.46
N ARG A 109 -11.76 -25.76 -28.77
CA ARG A 109 -10.60 -25.15 -29.43
C ARG A 109 -10.68 -23.63 -29.42
N TYR A 110 -11.86 -23.07 -29.68
CA TYR A 110 -12.07 -21.64 -29.67
C TYR A 110 -11.83 -21.05 -28.28
N GLN A 111 -12.44 -21.63 -27.25
CA GLN A 111 -12.29 -21.17 -25.86
C GLN A 111 -10.84 -21.27 -25.37
N THR A 112 -10.14 -22.37 -25.68
CA THR A 112 -8.72 -22.49 -25.30
C THR A 112 -7.84 -21.48 -26.05
N LYS A 113 -8.11 -21.24 -27.34
CA LYS A 113 -7.40 -20.22 -28.12
C LYS A 113 -7.63 -18.83 -27.54
N GLU A 114 -8.86 -18.51 -27.18
CA GLU A 114 -9.23 -17.25 -26.55
C GLU A 114 -8.50 -17.09 -25.21
N ALA A 115 -8.63 -18.06 -24.30
CA ALA A 115 -7.99 -18.00 -22.99
C ALA A 115 -6.45 -17.87 -23.08
N TYR A 116 -5.80 -18.57 -24.01
CA TYR A 116 -4.37 -18.38 -24.28
C TYR A 116 -4.06 -16.98 -24.85
N SER A 117 -4.86 -16.49 -25.79
CA SER A 117 -4.70 -15.15 -26.35
C SER A 117 -4.81 -14.08 -25.27
N VAL A 118 -5.79 -14.19 -24.37
CA VAL A 118 -5.96 -13.24 -23.27
C VAL A 118 -4.83 -13.37 -22.24
N ALA A 119 -4.40 -14.58 -21.88
CA ALA A 119 -3.25 -14.78 -20.99
C ALA A 119 -1.97 -14.15 -21.56
N ARG A 120 -1.73 -14.32 -22.86
CA ARG A 120 -0.59 -13.71 -23.56
C ARG A 120 -0.70 -12.19 -23.61
N ALA A 121 -1.91 -11.65 -23.84
CA ALA A 121 -2.16 -10.21 -23.86
C ALA A 121 -1.96 -9.55 -22.48
N MET A 122 -2.18 -10.28 -21.39
CA MET A 122 -1.97 -9.78 -20.03
C MET A 122 -0.51 -9.84 -19.58
N LEU A 123 0.34 -10.65 -20.21
CA LEU A 123 1.74 -10.82 -19.79
C LEU A 123 2.50 -9.48 -19.68
N PRO A 124 2.45 -8.56 -20.67
CA PRO A 124 3.13 -7.27 -20.56
C PRO A 124 2.60 -6.43 -19.40
N ALA A 125 1.28 -6.47 -19.15
CA ALA A 125 0.66 -5.79 -18.02
C ALA A 125 1.19 -6.35 -16.69
N TYR A 126 1.29 -7.68 -16.56
CA TYR A 126 1.82 -8.32 -15.36
C TYR A 126 3.31 -8.02 -15.13
N ILE A 127 4.14 -8.05 -16.17
CA ILE A 127 5.57 -7.71 -16.06
C ILE A 127 5.74 -6.24 -15.65
N CYS A 128 4.99 -5.34 -16.28
CA CYS A 128 5.00 -3.92 -15.94
C CYS A 128 4.55 -3.70 -14.50
N ASN A 129 3.42 -4.32 -14.10
CA ASN A 129 2.89 -4.24 -12.74
C ASN A 129 3.91 -4.74 -11.71
N MET A 130 4.48 -5.93 -11.94
CA MET A 130 5.47 -6.51 -11.04
C MET A 130 6.74 -5.66 -10.93
N THR A 131 7.22 -5.08 -12.03
CA THR A 131 8.41 -4.20 -12.01
C THR A 131 8.15 -2.97 -11.14
N CYS A 132 7.02 -2.30 -11.33
CA CYS A 132 6.66 -1.15 -10.52
C CYS A 132 6.41 -1.53 -9.06
N LYS A 133 5.75 -2.67 -8.80
CA LYS A 133 5.56 -3.19 -7.44
C LYS A 133 6.88 -3.51 -6.78
N MET A 134 7.85 -4.12 -7.46
CA MET A 134 9.19 -4.35 -6.90
C MET A 134 9.85 -3.05 -6.46
N LEU A 135 9.75 -1.99 -7.27
CA LEU A 135 10.25 -0.66 -6.87
C LEU A 135 9.52 -0.18 -5.61
N CYS A 136 8.19 -0.25 -5.58
CA CYS A 136 7.40 0.09 -4.40
C CYS A 136 7.78 -0.74 -3.16
N MET A 137 8.06 -2.04 -3.30
CA MET A 137 8.52 -2.91 -2.23
C MET A 137 9.86 -2.46 -1.69
N CYS A 138 10.83 -2.15 -2.57
CA CYS A 138 12.12 -1.60 -2.17
C CYS A 138 11.95 -0.28 -1.42
N CYS A 139 11.10 0.63 -1.91
CA CYS A 139 10.81 1.90 -1.25
C CYS A 139 10.21 1.68 0.15
N ASN A 140 9.26 0.75 0.25
CA ASN A 140 8.61 0.41 1.51
C ASN A 140 9.59 -0.20 2.52
N TRP A 141 10.49 -1.09 2.08
CA TRP A 141 11.51 -1.68 2.94
C TRP A 141 12.55 -0.65 3.40
N VAL A 142 13.01 0.21 2.50
CA VAL A 142 13.90 1.34 2.86
C VAL A 142 13.21 2.22 3.90
N TYR A 143 11.92 2.49 3.72
CA TYR A 143 11.13 3.25 4.68
C TYR A 143 11.08 2.59 6.07
N ILE A 144 10.64 1.32 6.11
CA ILE A 144 10.50 0.54 7.34
C ILE A 144 11.84 0.39 8.09
N THR A 145 12.94 0.18 7.36
CA THR A 145 14.25 -0.12 7.97
C THR A 145 15.11 1.11 8.28
N GLY A 146 14.97 2.20 7.52
CA GLY A 146 15.87 3.36 7.60
C GLY A 146 15.20 4.68 8.00
N PHE A 147 13.93 4.89 7.65
CA PHE A 147 13.28 6.20 7.73
C PHE A 147 12.27 6.35 8.87
N HIS A 148 12.05 5.34 9.71
CA HIS A 148 11.23 5.46 10.92
C HIS A 148 11.60 6.69 11.78
N ARG A 149 12.87 7.13 11.74
CA ARG A 149 13.35 8.31 12.49
C ARG A 149 12.93 9.67 11.91
N LEU A 150 12.37 9.71 10.70
CA LEU A 150 11.87 10.92 10.05
C LEU A 150 10.36 11.04 10.31
N HIS A 151 10.03 11.62 11.47
CA HIS A 151 8.66 11.87 11.88
C HIS A 151 7.92 12.68 10.80
N GLY A 152 6.89 12.08 10.20
CA GLY A 152 6.06 12.70 9.15
C GLY A 152 6.32 12.21 7.72
N GLY A 153 7.38 11.43 7.47
CA GLY A 153 7.69 10.89 6.13
C GLY A 153 6.64 9.90 5.62
N TYR A 154 5.95 9.19 6.51
CA TYR A 154 4.97 8.15 6.17
C TYR A 154 3.93 8.60 5.16
N GLY A 155 3.30 9.76 5.39
CA GLY A 155 2.21 10.24 4.54
C GLY A 155 2.65 10.54 3.11
N ILE A 156 3.88 11.05 2.94
CA ILE A 156 4.46 11.32 1.61
C ILE A 156 4.75 9.99 0.90
N PHE A 157 5.35 9.02 1.60
CA PHE A 157 5.61 7.70 1.04
C PHE A 157 4.32 6.94 0.68
N GLU A 158 3.29 7.01 1.53
CA GLU A 158 1.98 6.43 1.24
C GLU A 158 1.35 7.09 0.00
N ALA A 159 1.42 8.42 -0.12
CA ALA A 159 0.90 9.13 -1.29
C ALA A 159 1.64 8.75 -2.58
N ILE A 160 2.98 8.67 -2.54
CA ILE A 160 3.80 8.21 -3.68
C ILE A 160 3.43 6.77 -4.05
N TYR A 161 3.32 5.89 -3.06
CA TYR A 161 2.94 4.49 -3.26
C TYR A 161 1.56 4.36 -3.92
N ILE A 162 0.57 5.13 -3.46
CA ILE A 162 -0.77 5.14 -4.06
C ILE A 162 -0.72 5.64 -5.50
N LEU A 163 -0.01 6.75 -5.75
CA LEU A 163 0.11 7.32 -7.09
C LEU A 163 0.75 6.32 -8.06
N LEU A 164 1.83 5.64 -7.64
CA LEU A 164 2.47 4.59 -8.43
C LEU A 164 1.50 3.44 -8.73
N ASN A 165 0.73 2.97 -7.75
CA ASN A 165 -0.27 1.93 -7.97
C ASN A 165 -1.38 2.36 -8.94
N ILE A 166 -1.86 3.60 -8.86
CA ILE A 166 -2.86 4.14 -9.79
C ILE A 166 -2.30 4.15 -11.22
N ILE A 167 -1.07 4.65 -11.40
CA ILE A 167 -0.41 4.68 -12.70
C ILE A 167 -0.26 3.27 -13.25
N VAL A 168 0.18 2.33 -12.42
CA VAL A 168 0.38 0.94 -12.79
C VAL A 168 -0.93 0.27 -13.20
N CYS A 169 -2.01 0.47 -12.43
CA CYS A 169 -3.34 0.00 -12.79
C CYS A 169 -3.82 0.60 -14.12
N GLY A 170 -3.58 1.89 -14.34
CA GLY A 170 -3.92 2.58 -15.59
C GLY A 170 -3.15 2.03 -16.79
N VAL A 171 -1.84 1.87 -16.67
CA VAL A 171 -0.98 1.29 -17.71
C VAL A 171 -1.33 -0.18 -17.97
N GLY A 172 -1.52 -0.98 -16.92
CA GLY A 172 -1.92 -2.38 -17.03
C GLY A 172 -3.28 -2.55 -17.72
N SER A 173 -4.27 -1.73 -17.33
CA SER A 173 -5.60 -1.71 -17.97
C SER A 173 -5.51 -1.30 -19.44
N SER A 174 -4.65 -0.32 -19.76
CA SER A 174 -4.41 0.11 -21.14
C SER A 174 -3.83 -1.01 -21.99
N PHE A 175 -2.80 -1.71 -21.50
CA PHE A 175 -2.23 -2.87 -22.17
C PHE A 175 -3.22 -4.01 -22.35
N PHE A 176 -4.02 -4.28 -21.32
CA PHE A 176 -5.07 -5.29 -21.40
C PHE A 176 -6.11 -4.95 -22.49
N LEU A 177 -6.59 -3.70 -22.52
CA LEU A 177 -7.55 -3.24 -23.54
C LEU A 177 -6.95 -3.24 -24.94
N MET A 178 -5.67 -2.89 -25.09
CA MET A 178 -4.97 -2.93 -26.38
C MET A 178 -4.86 -4.35 -26.92
N GLY A 179 -4.57 -5.33 -26.06
CA GLY A 179 -4.41 -6.73 -26.44
C GLY A 179 -5.71 -7.53 -26.56
N HIS A 180 -6.85 -7.00 -26.08
CA HIS A 180 -8.13 -7.71 -26.06
C HIS A 180 -9.14 -7.13 -27.07
N ASP A 181 -9.07 -7.60 -28.32
CA ASP A 181 -9.87 -7.07 -29.43
C ASP A 181 -11.38 -7.01 -29.17
N GLN A 182 -11.98 -8.09 -28.63
CA GLN A 182 -13.43 -8.12 -28.35
C GLN A 182 -13.85 -7.07 -27.31
N LEU A 183 -13.06 -6.92 -26.24
CA LEU A 183 -13.36 -5.99 -25.17
C LEU A 183 -13.19 -4.56 -25.67
N ARG A 184 -12.15 -4.28 -26.46
CA ARG A 184 -11.93 -2.98 -27.11
C ARG A 184 -13.13 -2.56 -27.96
N VAL A 185 -13.67 -3.47 -28.78
CA VAL A 185 -14.87 -3.20 -29.59
C VAL A 185 -16.09 -2.89 -28.72
N ARG A 186 -16.30 -3.64 -27.62
CA ARG A 186 -17.42 -3.38 -26.70
C ARG A 186 -17.27 -2.04 -25.97
N VAL A 187 -16.08 -1.72 -25.49
CA VAL A 187 -15.78 -0.43 -24.84
C VAL A 187 -16.00 0.72 -25.81
N TRP A 188 -15.58 0.60 -27.08
CA TRP A 188 -15.84 1.66 -28.06
C TRP A 188 -17.31 1.89 -28.33
N LYS A 189 -18.11 0.83 -28.46
CA LYS A 189 -19.56 0.94 -28.57
C LYS A 189 -20.16 1.68 -27.37
N LEU A 190 -19.72 1.37 -26.15
CA LEU A 190 -20.17 2.07 -24.95
C LEU A 190 -19.75 3.55 -24.93
N THR A 191 -18.56 3.88 -25.46
CA THR A 191 -18.09 5.27 -25.57
C THR A 191 -18.62 6.03 -26.79
N GLY A 192 -19.55 5.45 -27.58
CA GLY A 192 -20.12 6.10 -28.76
C GLY A 192 -19.14 6.23 -29.95
N ARG A 193 -17.99 5.54 -29.93
CA ARG A 193 -17.02 5.56 -31.02
C ARG A 193 -17.39 4.49 -32.06
N SER A 194 -18.08 4.92 -33.12
CA SER A 194 -18.40 4.08 -34.28
C SER A 194 -17.23 4.10 -35.28
N GLY A 195 -16.23 3.24 -35.06
CA GLY A 195 -15.14 3.07 -36.01
C GLY A 195 -14.47 1.70 -35.88
N SER A 196 -14.20 1.05 -37.02
CA SER A 196 -13.35 -0.14 -37.10
C SER A 196 -11.91 0.29 -36.87
N ALA A 197 -11.45 0.32 -35.63
CA ALA A 197 -10.09 0.79 -35.43
C ALA A 197 -9.07 -0.23 -35.95
N PRO A 198 -7.93 0.27 -36.46
CA PRO A 198 -6.85 -0.57 -36.91
C PRO A 198 -6.37 -1.48 -35.78
N VAL A 199 -6.13 -2.75 -36.11
CA VAL A 199 -5.40 -3.68 -35.25
C VAL A 199 -3.95 -3.20 -35.24
N VAL A 200 -3.58 -2.42 -34.24
CA VAL A 200 -2.19 -1.97 -34.07
C VAL A 200 -1.41 -3.12 -33.44
N PRO A 201 -0.37 -3.68 -34.10
CA PRO A 201 0.45 -4.72 -33.51
C PRO A 201 1.11 -4.19 -32.25
N PHE A 202 0.92 -4.92 -31.15
CA PHE A 202 1.40 -4.53 -29.84
C PHE A 202 2.93 -4.53 -29.79
N LYS A 203 3.53 -3.36 -29.62
CA LYS A 203 4.91 -3.21 -29.13
C LYS A 203 4.83 -2.78 -27.67
N ALA A 204 5.38 -3.60 -26.77
CA ALA A 204 5.54 -3.19 -25.38
C ALA A 204 6.43 -1.91 -25.38
N PRO A 205 5.95 -0.78 -24.84
CA PRO A 205 6.73 0.44 -24.83
C PRO A 205 7.77 0.32 -23.72
N THR A 206 8.92 -0.23 -24.06
CA THR A 206 10.14 -0.18 -23.23
C THR A 206 10.40 1.25 -22.73
N GLU A 207 10.06 2.24 -23.56
CA GLU A 207 10.11 3.67 -23.26
C GLU A 207 9.26 4.05 -22.03
N THR A 208 8.04 3.53 -21.89
CA THR A 208 7.17 3.84 -20.73
C THR A 208 7.74 3.28 -19.43
N LEU A 209 8.32 2.07 -19.47
CA LEU A 209 8.99 1.47 -18.30
C LEU A 209 10.23 2.27 -17.89
N VAL A 210 11.02 2.74 -18.86
CA VAL A 210 12.21 3.58 -18.62
C VAL A 210 11.81 4.93 -18.04
N ILE A 211 10.77 5.58 -18.59
CA ILE A 211 10.28 6.87 -18.09
C ILE A 211 9.77 6.74 -16.65
N LEU A 212 8.98 5.70 -16.34
CA LEU A 212 8.50 5.48 -14.97
C LEU A 212 9.64 5.23 -13.99
N SER A 213 10.63 4.42 -14.38
CA SER A 213 11.81 4.15 -13.55
C SER A 213 12.64 5.42 -13.31
N ALA A 214 12.80 6.25 -14.34
CA ALA A 214 13.51 7.53 -14.24
C ALA A 214 12.78 8.54 -13.35
N VAL A 215 11.45 8.65 -13.44
CA VAL A 215 10.65 9.54 -12.58
C VAL A 215 10.77 9.12 -11.12
N VAL A 216 10.68 7.82 -10.81
CA VAL A 216 10.90 7.31 -9.45
C VAL A 216 12.31 7.64 -8.97
N PHE A 217 13.33 7.35 -9.77
CA PHE A 217 14.72 7.64 -9.41
C PHE A 217 14.98 9.14 -9.18
N CYS A 218 14.42 10.01 -10.02
CA CYS A 218 14.49 11.46 -9.85
C CYS A 218 13.77 11.92 -8.58
N ALA A 219 12.63 11.34 -8.22
CA ALA A 219 11.94 11.63 -6.96
C ALA A 219 12.80 11.24 -5.75
N PHE A 220 13.49 10.09 -5.81
CA PHE A 220 14.45 9.68 -4.77
C PHE A 220 15.68 10.59 -4.71
N ALA A 221 16.26 10.93 -5.85
CA ALA A 221 17.45 11.78 -5.93
C ALA A 221 17.20 13.22 -5.45
N ASN A 222 15.96 13.72 -5.61
CA ASN A 222 15.57 15.06 -5.16
C ASN A 222 14.91 15.07 -3.78
N TYR A 223 14.71 13.92 -3.14
CA TYR A 223 14.28 13.86 -1.76
C TYR A 223 15.41 14.33 -0.86
N LYS A 224 15.45 15.63 -0.56
CA LYS A 224 16.25 16.14 0.53
C LYS A 224 15.66 15.58 1.81
N SER A 225 16.40 14.70 2.47
CA SER A 225 16.22 14.39 3.88
C SER A 225 16.31 15.73 4.61
N ASP A 226 15.19 16.42 4.80
CA ASP A 226 15.08 17.43 5.84
C ASP A 226 15.29 16.66 7.13
N THR A 227 16.55 16.61 7.55
CA THR A 227 17.02 15.92 8.74
C THR A 227 16.07 16.25 9.86
N SER A 228 15.47 15.22 10.48
CA SER A 228 14.83 15.37 11.78
C SER A 228 15.70 16.31 12.60
N PRO A 229 15.15 17.41 13.15
CA PRO A 229 15.95 18.41 13.83
C PRO A 229 16.86 17.69 14.82
N ALA A 230 18.16 17.96 14.72
CA ALA A 230 19.15 17.28 15.52
C ALA A 230 18.71 17.28 16.99
N PRO A 231 18.94 16.20 17.75
CA PRO A 231 18.61 16.17 19.17
C PRO A 231 19.06 17.46 19.83
N LEU A 232 18.18 18.09 20.61
CA LEU A 232 18.51 19.34 21.29
C LEU A 232 19.84 19.17 22.02
N SER A 233 20.78 20.07 21.75
CA SER A 233 22.06 20.10 22.44
C SER A 233 21.83 20.28 23.95
N ASN A 234 22.78 19.83 24.78
CA ASN A 234 22.69 20.00 26.24
C ASN A 234 22.45 21.47 26.64
N THR A 235 23.04 22.41 25.88
CA THR A 235 22.84 23.85 26.06
C THR A 235 21.41 24.27 25.76
N GLN A 236 20.80 23.80 24.68
CA GLN A 236 19.41 24.08 24.35
C GLN A 236 18.44 23.45 25.34
N LYS A 237 18.72 22.22 25.81
CA LYS A 237 17.94 21.57 26.88
C LYS A 237 18.00 22.39 28.18
N ALA A 238 19.17 22.89 28.55
CA ALA A 238 19.34 23.75 29.71
C ALA A 238 18.60 25.10 29.56
N GLU A 239 18.65 25.72 28.39
CA GLU A 239 17.94 26.98 28.12
C GLU A 239 16.41 26.81 28.20
N ILE A 240 15.88 25.73 27.61
CA ILE A 240 14.46 25.39 27.69
C ILE A 240 14.08 25.11 29.15
N LYS A 241 14.87 24.34 29.89
CA LYS A 241 14.64 24.06 31.31
C LYS A 241 14.62 25.35 32.14
N ALA A 242 15.55 26.28 31.91
CA ALA A 242 15.58 27.57 32.61
C ALA A 242 14.33 28.42 32.33
N LYS A 243 13.90 28.50 31.05
CA LYS A 243 12.65 29.20 30.67
C LYS A 243 11.42 28.57 31.32
N VAL A 244 11.33 27.24 31.35
CA VAL A 244 10.22 26.53 32.02
C VAL A 244 10.24 26.79 33.52
N GLN A 245 11.41 26.80 34.17
CA GLN A 245 11.54 27.12 35.59
C GLN A 245 11.13 28.57 35.90
N GLU A 246 11.47 29.53 35.04
CA GLU A 246 11.04 30.93 35.20
C GLU A 246 9.51 31.06 35.09
N MET A 247 8.88 30.32 34.19
CA MET A 247 7.42 30.27 34.07
C MET A 247 6.76 29.58 35.28
N LEU A 248 7.36 28.48 35.77
CA LEU A 248 6.88 27.77 36.95
C LEU A 248 6.87 28.67 38.20
N ALA A 249 7.92 29.48 38.39
CA ALA A 249 8.02 30.38 39.54
C ALA A 249 6.87 31.40 39.64
N LYS A 250 6.10 31.63 38.56
CA LYS A 250 4.94 32.52 38.52
C LYS A 250 3.62 31.83 38.89
N LEU A 251 3.62 30.51 39.09
CA LEU A 251 2.42 29.72 39.41
C LEU A 251 2.24 29.51 40.92
N SER A 252 1.08 28.99 41.32
CA SER A 252 0.82 28.59 42.71
C SER A 252 1.80 27.52 43.21
N PRO A 253 2.05 27.41 44.54
CA PRO A 253 2.98 26.41 45.10
C PRO A 253 2.67 24.96 44.69
N ASP A 254 1.38 24.61 44.60
CA ASP A 254 0.95 23.28 44.17
C ASP A 254 1.22 23.04 42.68
N ALA A 255 1.03 24.06 41.84
CA ALA A 255 1.37 24.01 40.42
C ALA A 255 2.89 23.95 40.18
N GLN A 256 3.69 24.64 41.00
CA GLN A 256 5.15 24.54 41.00
C GLN A 256 5.60 23.12 41.34
N ALA A 257 5.05 22.51 42.39
CA ALA A 257 5.36 21.15 42.79
C ALA A 257 5.00 20.13 41.70
N ALA A 258 3.83 20.29 41.06
CA ALA A 258 3.41 19.46 39.95
C ALA A 258 4.33 19.61 38.72
N GLY A 259 4.67 20.84 38.34
CA GLY A 259 5.55 21.13 37.22
C GLY A 259 6.97 20.58 37.40
N ASN A 260 7.51 20.65 38.62
CA ASN A 260 8.80 20.04 38.94
C ASN A 260 8.77 18.50 38.80
N LYS A 261 7.67 17.84 39.18
CA LYS A 261 7.48 16.39 38.95
C LYS A 261 7.40 16.06 37.46
N ILE A 262 6.77 16.92 36.66
CA ILE A 262 6.70 16.76 35.21
C ILE A 262 8.11 16.89 34.59
N ILE A 263 8.89 17.90 34.98
CA ILE A 263 10.30 18.05 34.52
C ILE A 263 11.11 16.81 34.89
N ALA A 264 11.01 16.34 36.14
CA ALA A 264 11.70 15.15 36.59
C ALA A 264 11.29 13.90 35.78
N ALA A 265 10.03 13.79 35.38
CA ALA A 265 9.55 12.71 34.51
C ALA A 265 10.15 12.80 33.10
N PHE A 266 10.32 13.99 32.52
CA PHE A 266 11.03 14.16 31.23
C PHE A 266 12.51 13.78 31.33
N GLU A 267 13.16 14.11 32.44
CA GLU A 267 14.58 13.79 32.68
C GLU A 267 14.81 12.29 32.92
N ALA A 268 13.99 11.68 33.77
CA ALA A 268 14.13 10.27 34.14
C ALA A 268 13.88 9.30 32.99
N ASN A 269 13.14 9.72 31.95
CA ASN A 269 12.75 8.85 30.85
C ASN A 269 13.60 9.03 29.58
N GLU A 270 14.60 9.91 29.55
CA GLU A 270 15.61 10.07 28.47
C GLU A 270 15.11 9.87 27.02
N GLY A 271 13.92 10.40 26.69
CA GLY A 271 13.33 10.29 25.34
C GLY A 271 12.36 9.13 25.13
N ASN A 272 12.10 8.30 26.15
CA ASN A 272 10.96 7.39 26.18
C ASN A 272 9.66 8.18 26.39
N MET A 273 9.06 8.59 25.27
CA MET A 273 7.87 9.43 25.25
C MET A 273 6.63 8.74 25.83
N GLU A 274 6.47 7.43 25.66
CA GLU A 274 5.34 6.70 26.24
C GLU A 274 5.41 6.68 27.78
N ALA A 275 6.58 6.38 28.34
CA ALA A 275 6.80 6.40 29.78
C ALA A 275 6.64 7.81 30.36
N THR A 276 7.14 8.82 29.65
CA THR A 276 6.96 10.23 30.03
C THR A 276 5.49 10.63 30.02
N LYS A 277 4.74 10.26 28.97
CA LYS A 277 3.31 10.56 28.86
C LYS A 277 2.52 9.90 29.99
N ALA A 278 2.76 8.62 30.26
CA ALA A 278 2.09 7.90 31.35
C ALA A 278 2.38 8.55 32.71
N ALA A 279 3.63 8.95 32.95
CA ALA A 279 4.02 9.65 34.18
C ALA A 279 3.32 11.03 34.30
N VAL A 280 3.27 11.81 33.20
CA VAL A 280 2.60 13.12 33.18
C VAL A 280 1.08 12.97 33.37
N GLU A 281 0.43 12.01 32.73
CA GLU A 281 -1.00 11.72 32.91
C GLU A 281 -1.30 11.31 34.37
N SER A 282 -0.43 10.48 34.97
CA SER A 282 -0.54 10.12 36.39
C SER A 282 -0.39 11.33 37.30
N ILE A 283 0.55 12.25 37.03
CA ILE A 283 0.72 13.48 37.80
C ILE A 283 -0.52 14.36 37.65
N MET A 284 -0.96 14.63 36.42
CA MET A 284 -2.09 15.52 36.13
C MET A 284 -3.41 15.02 36.70
N SER A 285 -3.66 13.70 36.70
CA SER A 285 -4.90 13.12 37.25
C SER A 285 -5.05 13.30 38.77
N SER A 286 -3.94 13.50 39.50
CA SER A 286 -3.93 13.73 40.95
C SER A 286 -4.17 15.19 41.37
N LEU A 287 -4.19 16.13 40.41
CA LEU A 287 -4.29 17.58 40.68
C LEU A 287 -5.75 18.07 40.67
N SER A 288 -6.02 19.15 41.39
CA SER A 288 -7.27 19.89 41.27
C SER A 288 -7.36 20.59 39.91
N ASP A 289 -8.58 20.92 39.47
CA ASP A 289 -8.79 21.50 38.14
C ASP A 289 -8.19 22.91 37.99
N SER A 290 -8.13 23.68 39.08
CA SER A 290 -7.42 24.97 39.10
C SER A 290 -5.92 24.80 38.85
N VAL A 291 -5.29 23.83 39.52
CA VAL A 291 -3.86 23.54 39.36
C VAL A 291 -3.56 22.97 37.98
N LYS A 292 -4.44 22.11 37.43
CA LYS A 292 -4.32 21.61 36.05
C LYS A 292 -4.32 22.76 35.03
N ALA A 293 -5.20 23.75 35.21
CA ALA A 293 -5.28 24.90 34.31
C ALA A 293 -4.02 25.77 34.37
N GLU A 294 -3.47 26.00 35.57
CA GLU A 294 -2.20 26.73 35.76
C GLU A 294 -1.03 25.99 35.08
N VAL A 295 -0.87 24.69 35.34
CA VAL A 295 0.19 23.88 34.73
C VAL A 295 0.03 23.81 33.21
N ALA A 296 -1.20 23.70 32.69
CA ALA A 296 -1.45 23.68 31.25
C ALA A 296 -1.08 25.00 30.54
N SER A 297 -1.08 26.13 31.25
CA SER A 297 -0.75 27.44 30.68
C SER A 297 0.73 27.63 30.33
N ILE A 298 1.62 26.88 31.00
CA ILE A 298 3.09 26.94 30.79
C ILE A 298 3.62 25.77 29.95
N LEU A 299 2.82 24.72 29.78
CA LEU A 299 3.15 23.64 28.85
C LEU A 299 3.01 24.19 27.41
N PRO A 300 3.96 23.89 26.51
CA PRO A 300 3.90 24.37 25.14
C PRO A 300 2.54 24.01 24.54
N GLY A 301 1.79 25.03 24.08
CA GLY A 301 0.38 25.00 23.67
C GLY A 301 -0.02 23.70 22.97
N GLY A 302 -0.48 22.74 23.78
CA GLY A 302 -0.49 21.33 23.44
C GLY A 302 -1.79 20.84 22.85
N ARG A 303 -2.42 21.56 21.91
CA ARG A 303 -3.23 20.81 20.93
C ARG A 303 -2.34 19.87 20.12
N HIS A 304 -1.04 20.16 20.00
CA HIS A 304 -0.02 19.28 19.43
C HIS A 304 0.34 18.06 20.31
N PHE A 305 0.32 18.17 21.65
CA PHE A 305 0.62 17.04 22.53
C PHE A 305 -0.45 15.94 22.48
N VAL A 306 -1.70 16.29 22.18
CA VAL A 306 -2.83 15.34 22.15
C VAL A 306 -3.23 14.96 20.72
N SER A 307 -3.12 15.86 19.73
CA SER A 307 -3.56 15.58 18.35
C SER A 307 -2.47 15.00 17.44
N GLN A 308 -1.19 15.29 17.67
CA GLN A 308 -0.10 14.67 16.90
C GLN A 308 0.42 13.36 17.52
N HIS A 309 0.12 13.08 18.79
CA HIS A 309 0.51 11.84 19.46
C HIS A 309 -0.61 10.80 19.62
N LYS A 310 -1.77 11.00 18.97
CA LYS A 310 -2.70 9.89 18.67
C LYS A 310 -2.28 9.10 17.41
N ALA A 311 -1.27 9.58 16.69
CA ALA A 311 -0.65 8.95 15.53
C ALA A 311 0.83 8.56 15.78
N THR A 312 1.20 8.40 17.05
CA THR A 312 2.36 7.65 17.56
C THR A 312 1.81 6.58 18.49
#